data_AF-A0A444JEG9-F1
#
_entry.id   AF-A0A444JEG9-F1
#
_cell.length_a   1.000
_cell.length_b   1.000
_cell.length_c   1.000
_cell.angle_alpha   90.00
_cell.angle_beta   90.00
_cell.angle_gamma   90.00
#
_symmetry.space_group_name_H-M   'P 1'
#
loop_
_entity.id
_entity.type
_entity.pdbx_description
1 polymer ?
#
loop_
_entity_poly.entity_id
_entity_poly.type
_entity_poly.pdbx_seq_one_letter_code
_entity_poly.pdbx_strand_id
1 'polypeptide(L)'
;MSYFGYRKRMPGSREQIFLNLFTMFLLFFIILRWFFLIDQYSVNMLFWDQWDFLGALFADKGPWELFSWQHGPPRQGVGFFLTKAVAELSGWNTRIESFMIGTVVCFAALTAVFLKFRLVGNITAFDVAIPLLYLSPLQFGLFGNTPNVSHGAMPLLLITLFCLCWTIKNITLRYFLCAIINFMTIYTGFGIFIGCIIPFLFLSESILAVRKGDKRRTVLAVFFILVSILSLLSFFINYTFNSAAPGFRFPYPDYFMYIKFILISFATYCGIRMSHIVSYIIAAPVVIGMLYAVGRTGLDIVHSLFREKNAQEIITGQIILVLVLFTSIFLLNLAIGRVCLGLGAATASRYTPYITFAFFALYLFAVTRGNIPVQLIVFCTACFFVTTFSIGNHNRAYAERLRQGKLKWKQAYLQTENILLANRLSGFEIHPNPQQTHLKAKLDYLKKNKLNLYLTGRKQ
;
A
#
# COMPACT_ATOMS: atom_id res chain seq x y z
N MET A 1 -14.55 21.24 30.34
CA MET A 1 -14.86 20.06 31.18
C MET A 1 -13.63 19.17 31.21
N SER A 2 -12.96 19.17 32.36
CA SER A 2 -11.71 18.50 32.69
C SER A 2 -11.95 17.08 33.17
N TYR A 3 -11.56 16.08 32.40
CA TYR A 3 -11.42 14.69 32.86
C TYR A 3 -10.29 14.00 32.10
N PHE A 4 -9.04 14.33 32.44
CA PHE A 4 -7.92 13.41 32.31
C PHE A 4 -6.97 13.70 33.48
N GLY A 5 -7.35 13.21 34.66
CA GLY A 5 -6.45 13.12 35.79
C GLY A 5 -5.25 12.28 35.41
N TYR A 6 -4.06 12.86 35.54
CA TYR A 6 -2.77 12.19 35.48
C TYR A 6 -2.74 11.11 36.58
N ARG A 7 -3.21 9.89 36.28
CA ARG A 7 -2.98 8.73 37.16
C ARG A 7 -1.48 8.45 37.13
N LYS A 8 -0.80 8.69 38.25
CA LYS A 8 0.51 8.12 38.58
C LYS A 8 0.49 6.64 38.18
N ARG A 9 1.36 6.23 37.25
CA ARG A 9 1.56 4.82 36.90
C ARG A 9 2.01 4.08 38.15
N MET A 10 1.10 3.35 38.79
CA MET A 10 1.50 2.32 39.76
C MET A 10 2.31 1.24 39.02
N PRO A 11 3.29 0.61 39.69
CA PRO A 11 4.01 -0.53 39.11
C PRO A 11 2.99 -1.57 38.63
N GLY A 12 3.17 -2.03 37.39
CA GLY A 12 2.15 -2.74 36.64
C GLY A 12 1.57 -3.90 37.44
N SER A 13 0.25 -3.90 37.62
CA SER A 13 -0.48 -5.06 38.13
C SER A 13 -0.10 -6.30 37.30
N ARG A 14 -0.15 -7.50 37.91
CA ARG A 14 0.14 -8.76 37.20
C ARG A 14 -0.63 -8.87 35.87
N GLU A 15 -1.85 -8.32 35.82
CA GLU A 15 -2.69 -8.21 34.63
C GLU A 15 -2.05 -7.38 33.51
N GLN A 16 -1.43 -6.24 33.83
CA GLN A 16 -0.76 -5.39 32.84
C GLN A 16 0.48 -6.07 32.26
N ILE A 17 1.24 -6.79 33.10
CA ILE A 17 2.40 -7.58 32.65
C ILE A 17 1.94 -8.68 31.69
N PHE A 18 0.89 -9.43 32.06
CA PHE A 18 0.31 -10.47 31.21
C PHE A 18 -0.17 -9.91 29.87
N LEU A 19 -0.90 -8.79 29.88
CA LEU A 19 -1.40 -8.14 28.67
C LEU A 19 -0.26 -7.67 27.75
N ASN A 20 0.82 -7.14 28.32
CA ASN A 20 1.99 -6.73 27.55
C ASN A 20 2.71 -7.94 26.93
N LEU A 21 2.92 -9.01 27.70
CA LEU A 21 3.53 -10.26 27.21
C LEU A 21 2.69 -10.89 26.08
N PHE A 22 1.37 -10.96 26.28
CA PHE A 22 0.45 -11.46 25.25
C PHE A 22 0.50 -10.61 23.98
N THR A 23 0.53 -9.29 24.11
CA THR A 23 0.66 -8.37 22.97
C THR A 23 1.97 -8.59 22.22
N MET A 24 3.10 -8.71 22.92
CA MET A 24 4.40 -8.99 22.31
C MET A 24 4.42 -10.34 21.58
N PHE A 25 3.85 -11.38 22.20
CA PHE A 25 3.71 -12.69 21.59
C PHE A 25 2.87 -12.63 20.30
N LEU A 26 1.74 -11.92 20.34
CA LEU A 26 0.86 -11.76 19.17
C LEU A 26 1.57 -10.99 18.04
N LEU A 27 2.31 -9.93 18.35
CA LEU A 27 3.11 -9.19 17.36
C LEU A 27 4.17 -10.09 16.71
N PHE A 28 4.89 -10.86 17.51
CA PHE A 28 5.88 -11.81 17.02
C PHE A 28 5.23 -12.86 16.11
N PHE A 29 4.10 -13.42 16.52
CA PHE A 29 3.34 -14.37 15.71
C PHE A 29 2.88 -13.77 14.37
N ILE A 30 2.37 -12.54 14.36
CA ILE A 30 1.94 -11.86 13.12
C ILE A 30 3.10 -11.71 12.15
N ILE A 31 4.27 -11.29 12.63
CA ILE A 31 5.48 -11.11 11.81
C ILE A 31 5.98 -12.46 11.30
N LEU A 32 6.07 -13.48 12.17
CA LEU A 32 6.49 -14.82 11.76
C LEU A 32 5.56 -15.39 10.68
N ARG A 33 4.25 -15.30 10.88
CA ARG A 33 3.24 -15.76 9.91
C ARG A 33 3.38 -15.03 8.58
N TRP A 34 3.64 -13.72 8.60
CA TRP A 34 3.86 -12.94 7.39
C TRP A 34 5.04 -13.47 6.56
N PHE A 35 6.18 -13.69 7.20
CA PHE A 35 7.36 -14.23 6.51
C PHE A 35 7.21 -15.71 6.13
N PHE A 36 6.49 -16.51 6.92
CA PHE A 36 6.16 -17.89 6.55
C PHE A 36 5.30 -17.94 5.28
N LEU A 37 4.32 -17.03 5.15
CA LEU A 37 3.52 -16.94 3.92
C LEU A 37 4.37 -16.55 2.70
N ILE A 38 5.33 -15.64 2.89
CA ILE A 38 6.28 -15.26 1.84
C ILE A 38 7.13 -16.46 1.43
N ASP A 39 7.70 -17.16 2.41
CA ASP A 39 8.51 -18.36 2.16
C ASP A 39 7.72 -19.43 1.41
N GLN A 40 6.50 -19.69 1.85
CA GLN A 40 5.62 -20.71 1.29
C GLN A 40 5.25 -20.44 -0.17
N TYR A 41 4.97 -19.19 -0.55
CA TYR A 41 4.39 -18.87 -1.87
C TYR A 41 5.35 -18.18 -2.85
N SER A 42 6.52 -17.73 -2.39
CA SER A 42 7.53 -17.16 -3.28
C SER A 42 8.24 -18.25 -4.09
N VAL A 43 8.50 -17.97 -5.36
CA VAL A 43 9.27 -18.86 -6.25
C VAL A 43 10.34 -18.03 -6.93
N ASN A 44 11.57 -18.55 -6.97
CA ASN A 44 12.69 -17.88 -7.63
C ASN A 44 12.56 -18.08 -9.16
N MET A 45 11.69 -17.26 -9.76
CA MET A 45 11.41 -17.17 -11.18
C MET A 45 10.65 -15.87 -11.47
N LEU A 46 11.08 -15.11 -12.48
CA LEU A 46 10.32 -13.94 -12.95
C LEU A 46 8.96 -14.37 -13.52
N PHE A 47 7.93 -13.58 -13.26
CA PHE A 47 6.56 -13.91 -13.63
C PHE A 47 5.76 -12.69 -14.09
N TRP A 48 4.95 -12.87 -15.14
CA TRP A 48 4.00 -11.88 -15.63
C TRP A 48 4.69 -10.52 -15.89
N ASP A 49 4.14 -9.42 -15.37
CA ASP A 49 4.63 -8.06 -15.56
C ASP A 49 6.11 -7.87 -15.18
N GLN A 50 6.71 -8.74 -14.36
CA GLN A 50 8.15 -8.68 -14.06
C GLN A 50 8.99 -8.76 -15.33
N TRP A 51 8.55 -9.51 -16.34
CA TRP A 51 9.23 -9.58 -17.62
C TRP A 51 9.19 -8.26 -18.38
N ASP A 52 8.20 -7.40 -18.12
CA ASP A 52 8.06 -6.10 -18.76
C ASP A 52 8.83 -5.03 -18.00
N PHE A 53 8.49 -4.81 -16.72
CA PHE A 53 9.02 -3.66 -16.00
C PHE A 53 10.51 -3.81 -15.70
N LEU A 54 11.05 -5.04 -15.55
CA LEU A 54 12.49 -5.26 -15.40
C LEU A 54 13.27 -5.03 -16.70
N GLY A 55 12.59 -4.75 -17.83
CA GLY A 55 13.24 -4.41 -19.10
C GLY A 55 14.30 -3.32 -18.96
N ALA A 56 14.10 -2.35 -18.07
CA ALA A 56 15.09 -1.31 -17.79
C ALA A 56 16.37 -1.84 -17.11
N LEU A 57 16.28 -2.89 -16.29
CA LEU A 57 17.46 -3.53 -15.70
C LEU A 57 18.18 -4.40 -16.73
N PHE A 58 17.44 -5.10 -17.61
CA PHE A 58 18.03 -5.82 -18.73
C PHE A 58 18.79 -4.88 -19.69
N ALA A 59 18.31 -3.65 -19.85
CA ALA A 59 18.92 -2.63 -20.69
C ALA A 59 19.91 -1.71 -19.96
N ASP A 60 20.27 -2.03 -18.70
CA ASP A 60 21.15 -1.26 -17.82
C ASP A 60 20.90 0.26 -17.84
N LYS A 61 19.63 0.63 -17.66
CA LYS A 61 19.18 2.02 -17.70
C LYS A 61 19.74 2.85 -16.53
N GLY A 62 19.93 4.14 -16.78
CA GLY A 62 20.50 5.08 -15.81
C GLY A 62 19.55 5.38 -14.64
N PRO A 63 20.03 6.02 -13.55
CA PRO A 63 19.23 6.23 -12.33
C PRO A 63 17.93 7.00 -12.57
N TRP A 64 17.96 8.06 -13.39
CA TRP A 64 16.74 8.81 -13.71
C TRP A 64 15.77 7.99 -14.55
N GLU A 65 16.26 7.23 -15.54
CA GLU A 65 15.42 6.34 -16.35
C GLU A 65 14.76 5.26 -15.50
N LEU A 66 15.45 4.71 -14.50
CA LEU A 66 14.89 3.76 -13.54
C LEU A 66 13.82 4.41 -12.65
N PHE A 67 14.13 5.55 -12.04
CA PHE A 67 13.16 6.27 -11.20
C PHE A 67 11.90 6.66 -11.97
N SER A 68 12.09 7.14 -13.20
CA SER A 68 11.04 7.63 -14.07
C SER A 68 10.41 6.50 -14.92
N TRP A 69 10.88 5.26 -14.80
CA TRP A 69 10.44 4.12 -15.61
C TRP A 69 8.96 3.88 -15.44
N GLN A 70 8.22 3.86 -16.56
CA GLN A 70 6.78 3.66 -16.57
C GLN A 70 6.44 2.21 -16.92
N HIS A 71 5.51 1.62 -16.17
CA HIS A 71 4.93 0.32 -16.51
C HIS A 71 3.43 0.35 -16.22
N GLY A 72 2.63 0.38 -17.29
CA GLY A 72 1.20 0.66 -17.22
C GLY A 72 0.92 2.12 -16.82
N PRO A 73 -0.11 2.40 -16.01
CA PRO A 73 -0.40 3.75 -15.52
C PRO A 73 0.66 4.33 -14.55
N PRO A 74 1.31 3.55 -13.66
CA PRO A 74 2.26 4.12 -12.71
C PRO A 74 3.71 4.13 -13.20
N ARG A 75 4.54 4.94 -12.52
CA ARG A 75 6.00 4.86 -12.57
C ARG A 75 6.55 3.99 -11.44
N GLN A 76 7.79 3.54 -11.57
CA GLN A 76 8.42 2.66 -10.56
C GLN A 76 9.06 3.45 -9.40
N GLY A 77 9.60 4.64 -9.63
CA GLY A 77 10.05 5.54 -8.57
C GLY A 77 11.17 4.95 -7.70
N VAL A 78 11.18 5.34 -6.42
CA VAL A 78 12.24 4.91 -5.48
C VAL A 78 12.16 3.41 -5.18
N GLY A 79 10.99 2.79 -5.34
CA GLY A 79 10.83 1.35 -5.22
C GLY A 79 11.74 0.59 -6.19
N PHE A 80 11.97 1.14 -7.38
CA PHE A 80 12.77 0.46 -8.38
C PHE A 80 14.26 0.43 -8.08
N PHE A 81 14.77 1.45 -7.37
CA PHE A 81 16.15 1.41 -6.88
C PHE A 81 16.36 0.26 -5.90
N LEU A 82 15.37 0.01 -5.04
CA LEU A 82 15.42 -1.11 -4.12
C LEU A 82 15.31 -2.46 -4.87
N THR A 83 14.45 -2.56 -5.89
CA THR A 83 14.41 -3.74 -6.77
C THR A 83 15.76 -3.96 -7.48
N LYS A 84 16.39 -2.92 -8.05
CA LYS A 84 17.71 -3.03 -8.69
C LYS A 84 18.78 -3.51 -7.71
N ALA A 85 18.89 -2.86 -6.55
CA ALA A 85 19.87 -3.23 -5.53
C ALA A 85 19.69 -4.69 -5.07
N VAL A 86 18.46 -5.12 -4.79
CA VAL A 86 18.18 -6.51 -4.41
C VAL A 86 18.48 -7.47 -5.55
N ALA A 87 18.12 -7.13 -6.78
CA ALA A 87 18.41 -7.97 -7.94
C ALA A 87 19.92 -8.16 -8.13
N GLU A 88 20.72 -7.10 -8.05
CA GLU A 88 22.18 -7.17 -8.19
C GLU A 88 22.83 -8.00 -7.07
N LEU A 89 22.42 -7.78 -5.81
CA LEU A 89 23.00 -8.46 -4.65
C LEU A 89 22.60 -9.94 -4.57
N SER A 90 21.40 -10.29 -5.03
CA SER A 90 20.86 -11.65 -4.93
C SER A 90 21.08 -12.52 -6.17
N GLY A 91 21.62 -11.96 -7.26
CA GLY A 91 21.65 -12.64 -8.55
C GLY A 91 20.24 -12.78 -9.14
N TRP A 92 19.40 -11.75 -8.97
CA TRP A 92 18.01 -11.67 -9.41
C TRP A 92 17.13 -12.74 -8.77
N ASN A 93 17.36 -13.08 -7.49
CA ASN A 93 16.53 -14.06 -6.80
C ASN A 93 15.17 -13.44 -6.42
N THR A 94 14.11 -13.86 -7.12
CA THR A 94 12.75 -13.34 -6.90
C THR A 94 12.20 -13.66 -5.51
N ARG A 95 12.67 -14.72 -4.84
CA ARG A 95 12.29 -14.97 -3.44
C ARG A 95 12.84 -13.90 -2.51
N ILE A 96 14.09 -13.51 -2.70
CA ILE A 96 14.72 -12.45 -1.90
C ILE A 96 14.01 -11.11 -2.14
N GLU A 97 13.60 -10.82 -3.38
CA GLU A 97 12.73 -9.67 -3.68
C GLU A 97 11.41 -9.73 -2.90
N SER A 98 10.73 -10.89 -2.89
CA SER A 98 9.51 -11.10 -2.11
C SER A 98 9.71 -10.89 -0.60
N PHE A 99 10.84 -11.35 -0.03
CA PHE A 99 11.20 -11.07 1.37
C PHE A 99 11.44 -9.58 1.62
N MET A 100 12.15 -8.89 0.72
CA MET A 100 12.35 -7.44 0.81
C MET A 100 11.01 -6.69 0.79
N ILE A 101 10.09 -7.07 -0.11
CA ILE A 101 8.73 -6.50 -0.14
C ILE A 101 8.06 -6.70 1.23
N GLY A 102 8.16 -7.91 1.79
CA GLY A 102 7.66 -8.20 3.12
C GLY A 102 8.24 -7.29 4.21
N THR A 103 9.56 -7.06 4.18
CA THR A 103 10.27 -6.18 5.11
C THR A 103 9.84 -4.72 4.96
N VAL A 104 9.63 -4.23 3.74
CA VAL A 104 9.12 -2.87 3.50
C VAL A 104 7.72 -2.69 4.11
N VAL A 105 6.85 -3.69 3.98
CA VAL A 105 5.52 -3.68 4.63
C VAL A 105 5.64 -3.70 6.16
N CYS A 106 6.59 -4.46 6.73
CA CYS A 106 6.87 -4.40 8.16
C CYS A 106 7.32 -3.00 8.62
N PHE A 107 8.19 -2.32 7.86
CA PHE A 107 8.55 -0.94 8.16
C PHE A 107 7.36 0.01 8.06
N ALA A 108 6.45 -0.19 7.11
CA ALA A 108 5.23 0.59 7.03
C ALA A 108 4.34 0.39 8.27
N ALA A 109 4.20 -0.85 8.74
CA ALA A 109 3.47 -1.17 9.98
C ALA A 109 4.09 -0.52 11.22
N LEU A 110 5.42 -0.60 11.36
CA LEU A 110 6.15 0.05 12.46
C LEU A 110 6.00 1.57 12.41
N THR A 111 6.06 2.16 11.22
CA THR A 111 5.84 3.60 11.00
C THR A 111 4.41 3.99 11.41
N ALA A 112 3.42 3.16 11.10
CA ALA A 112 2.03 3.40 11.48
C ALA A 112 1.81 3.33 13.01
N VAL A 113 2.44 2.37 13.69
CA VAL A 113 2.44 2.29 15.15
C VAL A 113 3.09 3.53 15.76
N PHE A 114 4.24 3.94 15.22
CA PHE A 114 4.92 5.15 15.70
C PHE A 114 4.12 6.42 15.42
N LEU A 115 3.45 6.51 14.28
CA LEU A 115 2.52 7.59 13.98
C LEU A 115 1.37 7.64 15.00
N LYS A 116 0.74 6.51 15.32
CA LYS A 116 -0.28 6.47 16.38
C LYS A 116 0.28 6.95 17.71
N PHE A 117 1.47 6.51 18.09
CA PHE A 117 2.15 6.96 19.31
C PHE A 117 2.39 8.48 19.30
N ARG A 118 2.81 9.06 18.17
CA ARG A 118 2.98 10.51 18.00
C ARG A 118 1.68 11.29 18.12
N LEU A 119 0.56 10.71 17.69
CA LEU A 119 -0.74 11.36 17.73
C LEU A 119 -1.41 11.30 19.10
N VAL A 120 -1.37 10.13 19.76
CA VAL A 120 -2.11 9.86 21.01
C VAL A 120 -1.22 9.92 22.26
N GLY A 121 0.09 9.71 22.13
CA GLY A 121 1.05 9.75 23.24
C GLY A 121 1.18 8.46 24.05
N ASN A 122 0.45 7.40 23.70
CA ASN A 122 0.54 6.09 24.33
C ASN A 122 0.45 4.94 23.31
N ILE A 123 0.92 3.76 23.71
CA ILE A 123 0.67 2.50 23.01
C ILE A 123 -0.15 1.60 23.96
N THR A 124 -1.16 0.93 23.42
CA THR A 124 -2.06 0.02 24.15
C THR A 124 -2.09 -1.33 23.45
N ALA A 125 -2.57 -2.38 24.13
CA ALA A 125 -2.72 -3.72 23.54
C ALA A 125 -3.62 -3.73 22.28
N PHE A 126 -4.62 -2.85 22.22
CA PHE A 126 -5.49 -2.68 21.05
C PHE A 126 -4.73 -2.22 19.80
N ASP A 127 -3.54 -1.63 19.94
CA ASP A 127 -2.75 -1.15 18.82
C ASP A 127 -2.13 -2.30 18.00
N VAL A 128 -2.26 -3.55 18.46
CA VAL A 128 -1.98 -4.74 17.64
C VAL A 128 -2.82 -4.79 16.36
N ALA A 129 -3.96 -4.08 16.34
CA ALA A 129 -4.75 -3.86 15.14
C ALA A 129 -3.94 -3.23 14.00
N ILE A 130 -2.96 -2.37 14.28
CA ILE A 130 -2.14 -1.72 13.25
C ILE A 130 -1.30 -2.74 12.46
N PRO A 131 -0.44 -3.56 13.08
CA PRO A 131 0.25 -4.65 12.38
C PRO A 131 -0.70 -5.64 11.72
N LEU A 132 -1.87 -5.94 12.30
CA LEU A 132 -2.86 -6.80 11.65
C LEU A 132 -3.35 -6.20 10.32
N LEU A 133 -3.65 -4.90 10.29
CA LEU A 133 -4.04 -4.18 9.08
C LEU A 133 -2.92 -4.24 8.02
N TYR A 134 -1.70 -3.89 8.41
CA TYR A 134 -0.57 -3.77 7.47
C TYR A 134 0.00 -5.11 7.02
N LEU A 135 -0.02 -6.15 7.86
CA LEU A 135 0.52 -7.48 7.57
C LEU A 135 -0.59 -8.50 7.25
N SER A 136 -1.70 -8.03 6.69
CA SER A 136 -2.82 -8.88 6.31
C SER A 136 -2.42 -9.93 5.25
N PRO A 137 -2.76 -11.22 5.43
CA PRO A 137 -2.46 -12.28 4.45
C PRO A 137 -3.14 -12.04 3.10
N LEU A 138 -4.18 -11.21 3.07
CA LEU A 138 -4.91 -10.88 1.84
C LEU A 138 -4.05 -10.10 0.85
N GLN A 139 -2.89 -9.56 1.28
CA GLN A 139 -1.88 -8.91 0.44
C GLN A 139 -0.92 -9.90 -0.24
N PHE A 140 -1.15 -11.22 -0.18
CA PHE A 140 -0.24 -12.23 -0.75
C PHE A 140 0.14 -11.99 -2.21
N GLY A 141 -0.69 -11.27 -2.98
CA GLY A 141 -0.39 -10.89 -4.36
C GLY A 141 0.89 -10.07 -4.52
N LEU A 142 1.32 -9.35 -3.47
CA LEU A 142 2.55 -8.58 -3.46
C LEU A 142 3.82 -9.44 -3.57
N PHE A 143 3.78 -10.70 -3.13
CA PHE A 143 4.96 -11.56 -3.04
C PHE A 143 4.78 -12.94 -3.69
N GLY A 144 3.55 -13.44 -3.79
CA GLY A 144 3.23 -14.74 -4.39
C GLY A 144 2.84 -14.64 -5.86
N ASN A 145 2.28 -13.51 -6.30
CA ASN A 145 1.87 -13.31 -7.68
C ASN A 145 2.99 -12.66 -8.51
N THR A 146 3.06 -11.34 -8.56
CA THR A 146 4.04 -10.59 -9.34
C THR A 146 4.77 -9.64 -8.39
N PRO A 147 5.90 -10.06 -7.82
CA PRO A 147 6.69 -9.22 -6.90
C PRO A 147 7.07 -7.90 -7.57
N ASN A 148 6.61 -6.80 -6.98
CA ASN A 148 6.98 -5.45 -7.37
C ASN A 148 6.81 -4.53 -6.16
N VAL A 149 7.94 -4.08 -5.58
CA VAL A 149 7.92 -3.23 -4.39
C VAL A 149 7.31 -1.85 -4.64
N SER A 150 7.50 -1.30 -5.85
CA SER A 150 6.92 -0.03 -6.28
C SER A 150 5.40 -0.09 -6.34
N HIS A 151 4.84 -1.27 -6.62
CA HIS A 151 3.41 -1.50 -6.76
C HIS A 151 2.76 -2.06 -5.48
N GLY A 152 2.76 -1.25 -4.43
CA GLY A 152 1.97 -1.50 -3.21
C GLY A 152 2.75 -1.29 -1.93
N ALA A 153 3.86 -2.01 -1.73
CA ALA A 153 4.63 -1.97 -0.50
C ALA A 153 5.34 -0.63 -0.27
N MET A 154 6.03 -0.09 -1.29
CA MET A 154 6.72 1.19 -1.17
C MET A 154 5.76 2.37 -1.01
N PRO A 155 4.66 2.51 -1.78
CA PRO A 155 3.65 3.53 -1.52
C PRO A 155 3.03 3.42 -0.13
N LEU A 156 2.79 2.19 0.36
CA LEU A 156 2.32 1.94 1.72
C LEU A 156 3.25 2.57 2.76
N LEU A 157 4.56 2.36 2.63
CA LEU A 157 5.56 2.96 3.50
C LEU A 157 5.63 4.48 3.36
N LEU A 158 5.76 4.99 2.13
CA LEU A 158 6.01 6.41 1.87
C LEU A 158 4.84 7.30 2.32
N ILE A 159 3.60 6.88 2.10
CA ILE A 159 2.42 7.65 2.53
C ILE A 159 2.30 7.65 4.06
N THR A 160 2.59 6.52 4.72
CA THR A 160 2.61 6.47 6.18
C THR A 160 3.76 7.31 6.76
N LEU A 161 4.93 7.31 6.12
CA LEU A 161 6.05 8.20 6.46
C LEU A 161 5.68 9.68 6.24
N PHE A 162 4.97 10.01 5.16
CA PHE A 162 4.45 11.36 4.94
C PHE A 162 3.59 11.82 6.12
N CYS A 163 2.63 10.99 6.54
CA CYS A 163 1.78 11.28 7.70
C CYS A 163 2.59 11.43 9.00
N LEU A 164 3.64 10.61 9.19
CA LEU A 164 4.54 10.74 10.33
C LEU A 164 5.32 12.05 10.32
N CYS A 165 5.90 12.43 9.17
CA CYS A 165 6.60 13.70 8.99
C CYS A 165 5.67 14.89 9.23
N TRP A 166 4.37 14.75 8.92
CA TRP A 166 3.37 15.78 9.19
C TRP A 166 3.21 16.10 10.69
N THR A 167 3.64 15.20 11.59
CA THR A 167 3.64 15.42 13.05
C THR A 167 4.86 16.16 13.59
N ILE A 168 5.81 16.55 12.72
CA ILE A 168 7.02 17.28 13.12
C ILE A 168 6.66 18.72 13.53
N LYS A 169 7.11 19.13 14.72
CA LYS A 169 6.83 20.47 15.27
C LYS A 169 7.56 21.59 14.53
N ASN A 170 8.79 21.34 14.08
CA ASN A 170 9.54 22.30 13.28
C ASN A 170 8.92 22.40 11.87
N ILE A 171 8.28 23.52 11.58
CA ILE A 171 7.50 23.74 10.36
C ILE A 171 8.38 23.64 9.10
N THR A 172 9.58 24.22 9.13
CA THR A 172 10.49 24.20 7.99
C THR A 172 10.94 22.77 7.68
N LEU A 173 11.36 22.03 8.71
CA LEU A 173 11.76 20.63 8.55
C LEU A 173 10.58 19.76 8.10
N ARG A 174 9.39 19.96 8.70
CA ARG A 174 8.15 19.26 8.32
C ARG A 174 7.86 19.44 6.84
N TYR A 175 7.78 20.69 6.37
CA TYR A 175 7.41 20.96 4.98
C TYR A 175 8.45 20.44 4.00
N PHE A 176 9.74 20.60 4.31
CA PHE A 176 10.83 20.11 3.48
C PHE A 176 10.79 18.57 3.34
N LEU A 177 10.69 17.84 4.46
CA LEU A 177 10.60 16.37 4.42
C LEU A 177 9.32 15.89 3.72
N CYS A 178 8.18 16.54 3.99
CA CYS A 178 6.93 16.22 3.32
C CYS A 178 6.99 16.45 1.81
N ALA A 179 7.70 17.49 1.34
CA ALA A 179 7.91 17.73 -0.09
C ALA A 179 8.78 16.66 -0.75
N ILE A 180 9.88 16.26 -0.11
CA ILE A 180 10.75 15.17 -0.59
C ILE A 180 9.95 13.86 -0.69
N ILE A 181 9.25 13.49 0.38
CA ILE A 181 8.45 12.25 0.41
C ILE A 181 7.34 12.33 -0.61
N ASN A 182 6.66 13.48 -0.77
CA ASN A 182 5.64 13.67 -1.80
C ASN A 182 6.19 13.42 -3.20
N PHE A 183 7.34 14.02 -3.54
CA PHE A 183 7.99 13.80 -4.83
C PHE A 183 8.32 12.32 -5.07
N MET A 184 8.94 11.65 -4.08
CA MET A 184 9.24 10.21 -4.16
C MET A 184 7.98 9.36 -4.31
N THR A 185 6.90 9.70 -3.59
CA THR A 185 5.64 8.96 -3.59
C THR A 185 4.92 9.09 -4.92
N ILE A 186 4.88 10.30 -5.51
CA ILE A 186 4.19 10.55 -6.78
C ILE A 186 4.74 9.65 -7.90
N TYR A 187 6.06 9.42 -7.91
CA TYR A 187 6.72 8.57 -8.91
C TYR A 187 6.67 7.08 -8.61
N THR A 188 6.13 6.66 -7.46
CA THR A 188 6.17 5.27 -7.02
C THR A 188 4.77 4.66 -7.03
N GLY A 189 4.51 3.75 -7.97
CA GLY A 189 3.24 3.01 -8.04
C GLY A 189 2.04 3.94 -8.16
N PHE A 190 0.95 3.60 -7.46
CA PHE A 190 -0.22 4.48 -7.36
C PHE A 190 -0.07 5.60 -6.32
N GLY A 191 1.15 5.87 -5.86
CA GLY A 191 1.44 7.01 -4.99
C GLY A 191 1.14 8.36 -5.65
N ILE A 192 1.07 8.44 -6.99
CA ILE A 192 0.64 9.63 -7.75
C ILE A 192 -0.60 10.33 -7.17
N PHE A 193 -1.57 9.57 -6.64
CA PHE A 193 -2.81 10.15 -6.11
C PHE A 193 -2.60 11.02 -4.87
N ILE A 194 -1.50 10.86 -4.15
CA ILE A 194 -1.17 11.78 -3.05
C ILE A 194 -0.83 13.18 -3.59
N GLY A 195 -0.28 13.27 -4.81
CA GLY A 195 0.05 14.54 -5.45
C GLY A 195 -1.19 15.41 -5.71
N CYS A 196 -2.38 14.80 -5.82
CA CYS A 196 -3.65 15.52 -5.92
C CYS A 196 -4.14 16.06 -4.57
N ILE A 197 -3.59 15.61 -3.44
CA ILE A 197 -4.05 15.93 -2.08
C ILE A 197 -3.13 16.96 -1.43
N ILE A 198 -1.81 16.80 -1.61
CA ILE A 198 -0.80 17.62 -0.90
C ILE A 198 -0.91 19.13 -1.18
N PRO A 199 -1.19 19.61 -2.40
CA PRO A 199 -1.40 21.03 -2.64
C PRO A 199 -2.52 21.62 -1.77
N PHE A 200 -3.64 20.90 -1.61
CA PHE A 200 -4.75 21.33 -0.77
C PHE A 200 -4.42 21.26 0.72
N LEU A 201 -3.56 20.31 1.12
CA LEU A 201 -3.08 20.24 2.49
C LEU A 201 -2.22 21.47 2.84
N PHE A 202 -1.28 21.87 1.99
CA PHE A 202 -0.51 23.11 2.20
C PHE A 202 -1.38 24.36 2.07
N LEU A 203 -2.41 24.35 1.21
CA LEU A 203 -3.41 25.42 1.17
C LEU A 203 -4.13 25.57 2.51
N SER A 204 -4.53 24.46 3.13
CA SER A 204 -5.16 24.48 4.46
C SER A 204 -4.23 25.10 5.52
N GLU A 205 -2.93 24.78 5.47
CA GLU A 205 -1.92 25.36 6.36
C GLU A 205 -1.70 26.85 6.11
N SER A 206 -1.73 27.28 4.85
CA SER A 206 -1.60 28.69 4.48
C SER A 206 -2.78 29.51 5.02
N ILE A 207 -4.01 29.03 4.84
CA ILE A 207 -5.22 29.69 5.35
C ILE A 207 -5.17 29.78 6.88
N LEU A 208 -4.78 28.70 7.57
CA LEU A 208 -4.60 28.70 9.03
C LEU A 208 -3.52 29.69 9.49
N ALA A 209 -2.41 29.79 8.76
CA ALA A 209 -1.32 30.71 9.08
C ALA A 209 -1.73 32.17 8.90
N VAL A 210 -2.42 32.50 7.81
CA VAL A 210 -2.96 33.85 7.55
C VAL A 210 -3.91 34.28 8.67
N ARG A 211 -4.84 33.41 9.06
CA ARG A 211 -5.80 33.68 10.14
C ARG A 211 -5.11 33.91 11.50
N LYS A 212 -3.97 33.27 11.74
CA LYS A 212 -3.18 33.42 12.97
C LYS A 212 -2.14 34.54 12.90
N GLY A 213 -2.05 35.28 11.79
CA GLY A 213 -1.04 36.33 11.59
C GLY A 213 0.40 35.82 11.44
N ASP A 214 0.62 34.52 11.21
CA ASP A 214 1.95 33.92 11.07
C ASP A 214 2.47 34.06 9.62
N LYS A 215 3.01 35.24 9.31
CA LYS A 215 3.54 35.58 7.98
C LYS A 215 4.57 34.57 7.47
N ARG A 216 5.46 34.09 8.35
CA ARG A 216 6.52 33.14 7.99
C ARG A 216 5.91 31.81 7.54
N ARG A 217 4.97 31.27 8.31
CA ARG A 217 4.29 30.01 7.96
C ARG A 217 3.45 30.15 6.70
N THR A 218 2.82 31.30 6.46
CA THR A 218 2.09 31.58 5.21
C THR A 218 3.02 31.52 4.01
N VAL A 219 4.13 32.26 4.02
CA VAL A 219 5.09 32.27 2.90
C VAL A 219 5.64 30.87 2.63
N LEU A 220 6.03 30.15 3.69
CA LEU A 220 6.49 28.77 3.56
C LEU A 220 5.39 27.86 2.97
N ALA A 221 4.15 27.95 3.46
CA ALA A 221 3.06 27.12 2.94
C ALA A 221 2.79 27.40 1.46
N VAL A 222 2.75 28.66 1.04
CA VAL A 222 2.58 29.04 -0.38
C VAL A 222 3.72 28.52 -1.25
N PHE A 223 4.96 28.65 -0.80
CA PHE A 223 6.12 28.07 -1.50
C PHE A 223 5.97 26.56 -1.69
N PHE A 224 5.58 25.83 -0.64
CA PHE A 224 5.41 24.38 -0.73
C PHE A 224 4.16 23.93 -1.49
N ILE A 225 3.12 24.78 -1.64
CA ILE A 225 2.06 24.57 -2.64
C ILE A 225 2.67 24.51 -4.03
N LEU A 226 3.48 25.51 -4.41
CA LEU A 226 4.13 25.56 -5.73
C LEU A 226 5.05 24.35 -5.95
N VAL A 227 5.88 24.00 -4.96
CA VAL A 227 6.74 22.81 -5.03
C VAL A 227 5.90 21.53 -5.24
N SER A 228 4.77 21.39 -4.53
CA SER A 228 3.91 20.21 -4.67
C SER A 228 3.23 20.12 -6.05
N ILE A 229 2.81 21.25 -6.62
CA ILE A 229 2.24 21.33 -7.97
C ILE A 229 3.31 21.01 -9.01
N LEU A 230 4.49 21.61 -8.91
CA LEU A 230 5.62 21.32 -9.81
C LEU A 230 6.03 19.85 -9.74
N SER A 231 6.03 19.26 -8.53
CA SER A 231 6.30 17.82 -8.35
C SER A 231 5.27 16.97 -9.10
N LEU A 232 3.97 17.29 -8.98
CA LEU A 232 2.91 16.59 -9.71
C LEU A 232 3.03 16.78 -11.23
N LEU A 233 3.27 18.01 -11.71
CA LEU A 233 3.44 18.29 -13.13
C LEU A 233 4.65 17.57 -13.71
N SER A 234 5.74 17.46 -12.95
CA SER A 234 6.94 16.74 -13.39
C SER A 234 6.67 15.26 -13.71
N PHE A 235 5.72 14.62 -13.01
CA PHE A 235 5.33 13.24 -13.27
C PHE A 235 4.82 13.04 -14.70
N PHE A 236 4.26 14.08 -15.33
CA PHE A 236 3.70 14.00 -16.68
C PHE A 236 4.74 14.22 -17.79
N ILE A 237 5.99 14.56 -17.46
CA ILE A 237 7.06 14.72 -18.45
C ILE A 237 7.37 13.36 -19.10
N ASN A 238 7.14 13.23 -20.40
CA ASN A 238 7.25 11.96 -21.15
C ASN A 238 6.32 10.84 -20.64
N TYR A 239 5.20 11.21 -20.00
CA TYR A 239 4.20 10.24 -19.58
C TYR A 239 3.32 9.83 -20.75
N THR A 240 3.13 8.53 -20.94
CA THR A 240 2.20 7.99 -21.95
C THR A 240 1.02 7.34 -21.25
N PHE A 241 -0.22 7.77 -21.52
CA PHE A 241 -1.36 7.09 -20.92
C PHE A 241 -1.47 5.64 -21.43
N ASN A 242 -1.42 4.67 -20.50
CA ASN A 242 -1.62 3.26 -20.79
C ASN A 242 -2.50 2.65 -19.70
N SER A 243 -3.73 2.28 -20.04
CA SER A 243 -4.70 1.71 -19.08
C SER A 243 -4.26 0.35 -18.51
N ALA A 244 -3.35 -0.35 -19.20
CA ALA A 244 -2.94 -1.73 -18.93
C ALA A 244 -4.14 -2.70 -18.78
N ALA A 245 -5.28 -2.37 -19.39
CA ALA A 245 -6.51 -3.16 -19.39
C ALA A 245 -7.05 -3.25 -20.82
N PRO A 246 -7.08 -4.46 -21.42
CA PRO A 246 -7.73 -4.67 -22.71
C PRO A 246 -9.19 -4.19 -22.66
N GLY A 247 -9.62 -3.45 -23.68
CA GLY A 247 -11.00 -2.93 -23.76
C GLY A 247 -11.33 -1.80 -22.79
N PHE A 248 -10.33 -1.08 -22.26
CA PHE A 248 -10.57 0.14 -21.49
C PHE A 248 -11.45 1.12 -22.27
N ARG A 249 -12.56 1.53 -21.66
CA ARG A 249 -13.50 2.52 -22.17
C ARG A 249 -14.00 3.36 -21.01
N PHE A 250 -13.98 4.68 -21.19
CA PHE A 250 -14.57 5.62 -20.23
C PHE A 250 -15.45 6.63 -20.97
N PRO A 251 -16.70 6.87 -20.53
CA PRO A 251 -17.38 6.16 -19.44
C PRO A 251 -17.75 4.72 -19.82
N TYR A 252 -17.75 3.82 -18.83
CA TYR A 252 -18.33 2.48 -18.94
C TYR A 252 -19.86 2.56 -19.01
N PRO A 253 -20.54 1.78 -19.87
CA PRO A 253 -21.98 1.91 -20.10
C PRO A 253 -22.88 1.76 -18.85
N ASP A 254 -22.52 0.87 -17.93
CA ASP A 254 -23.23 0.71 -16.65
C ASP A 254 -22.49 1.51 -15.54
N TYR A 255 -22.96 2.72 -15.27
CA TYR A 255 -22.37 3.61 -14.27
C TYR A 255 -22.40 3.03 -12.84
N PHE A 256 -23.38 2.17 -12.51
CA PHE A 256 -23.47 1.56 -11.17
C PHE A 256 -22.36 0.54 -10.93
N MET A 257 -21.72 0.03 -12.00
CA MET A 257 -20.59 -0.88 -11.87
C MET A 257 -19.40 -0.24 -11.15
N TYR A 258 -19.19 1.09 -11.26
CA TYR A 258 -18.13 1.75 -10.50
C TYR A 258 -18.36 1.67 -9.00
N ILE A 259 -19.59 1.92 -8.55
CA ILE A 259 -19.96 1.85 -7.12
C ILE A 259 -19.83 0.40 -6.63
N LYS A 260 -20.36 -0.57 -7.39
CA LYS A 260 -20.23 -2.00 -7.06
C LYS A 260 -18.76 -2.42 -6.96
N PHE A 261 -17.91 -1.96 -7.88
CA PHE A 261 -16.49 -2.25 -7.90
C PHE A 261 -15.77 -1.72 -6.64
N ILE A 262 -16.06 -0.48 -6.25
CA ILE A 262 -15.50 0.14 -5.03
C ILE A 262 -15.93 -0.65 -3.78
N LEU A 263 -17.23 -0.97 -3.67
CA LEU A 263 -17.75 -1.73 -2.53
C LEU A 263 -17.13 -3.14 -2.45
N ILE A 264 -17.02 -3.85 -3.57
CA ILE A 264 -16.37 -5.17 -3.62
C ILE A 264 -14.89 -5.08 -3.23
N SER A 265 -14.20 -4.00 -3.59
CA SER A 265 -12.79 -3.79 -3.19
C SER A 265 -12.65 -3.68 -1.66
N PHE A 266 -13.54 -2.95 -0.99
CA PHE A 266 -13.59 -2.88 0.48
C PHE A 266 -13.97 -4.23 1.11
N ALA A 267 -14.98 -4.90 0.57
CA ALA A 267 -15.39 -6.23 1.04
C ALA A 267 -14.24 -7.25 0.93
N THR A 268 -13.46 -7.18 -0.15
CA THR A 268 -12.28 -8.03 -0.40
C THR A 268 -11.21 -7.78 0.67
N TYR A 269 -11.01 -6.53 1.09
CA TYR A 269 -10.10 -6.20 2.19
C TYR A 269 -10.58 -6.80 3.53
N CYS A 270 -11.89 -6.90 3.72
CA CYS A 270 -12.52 -7.64 4.82
C CYS A 270 -12.63 -9.15 4.57
N GLY A 271 -11.87 -9.71 3.62
CA GLY A 271 -11.82 -11.15 3.35
C GLY A 271 -13.01 -11.74 2.56
N ILE A 272 -13.97 -10.92 2.13
CA ILE A 272 -15.14 -11.37 1.34
C ILE A 272 -14.88 -11.14 -0.15
N ARG A 273 -14.71 -12.21 -0.93
CA ARG A 273 -14.26 -12.16 -2.33
C ARG A 273 -15.31 -12.50 -3.39
N MET A 274 -16.59 -12.23 -3.13
CA MET A 274 -17.67 -12.57 -4.07
C MET A 274 -18.49 -11.34 -4.45
N SER A 275 -19.08 -11.32 -5.65
CA SER A 275 -19.97 -10.25 -6.11
C SER A 275 -21.43 -10.51 -5.71
N HIS A 276 -21.66 -10.82 -4.43
CA HIS A 276 -23.00 -11.06 -3.88
C HIS A 276 -23.40 -9.98 -2.87
N ILE A 277 -24.67 -9.99 -2.47
CA ILE A 277 -25.27 -8.97 -1.58
C ILE A 277 -24.50 -8.78 -0.26
N VAL A 278 -23.90 -9.86 0.26
CA VAL A 278 -23.07 -9.84 1.48
C VAL A 278 -21.90 -8.87 1.36
N SER A 279 -21.26 -8.76 0.20
CA SER A 279 -20.13 -7.85 0.00
C SER A 279 -20.54 -6.39 0.14
N TYR A 280 -21.74 -6.03 -0.33
CA TYR A 280 -22.27 -4.69 -0.18
C TYR A 280 -22.64 -4.38 1.28
N ILE A 281 -23.22 -5.36 2.00
CA ILE A 281 -23.56 -5.22 3.43
C ILE A 281 -22.30 -5.00 4.27
N ILE A 282 -21.20 -5.70 3.98
CA ILE A 282 -19.92 -5.55 4.70
C ILE A 282 -19.20 -4.25 4.33
N ALA A 283 -19.24 -3.85 3.05
CA ALA A 283 -18.53 -2.66 2.58
C ALA A 283 -19.21 -1.34 2.93
N ALA A 284 -20.55 -1.29 2.98
CA ALA A 284 -21.29 -0.05 3.21
C ALA A 284 -20.94 0.63 4.55
N PRO A 285 -20.83 -0.07 5.70
CA PRO A 285 -20.41 0.54 6.96
C PRO A 285 -19.01 1.18 6.89
N VAL A 286 -18.09 0.58 6.13
CA VAL A 286 -16.73 1.13 5.96
C VAL A 286 -16.80 2.46 5.20
N VAL A 287 -17.54 2.50 4.09
CA VAL A 287 -17.72 3.72 3.29
C VAL A 287 -18.45 4.80 4.10
N ILE A 288 -19.52 4.45 4.81
CA ILE A 288 -20.24 5.38 5.69
C ILE A 288 -19.31 5.92 6.78
N GLY A 289 -18.51 5.06 7.41
CA GLY A 289 -17.51 5.46 8.39
C GLY A 289 -16.47 6.42 7.82
N MET A 290 -16.01 6.19 6.59
CA MET A 290 -15.08 7.09 5.90
C MET A 290 -15.71 8.45 5.62
N LEU A 291 -16.94 8.48 5.10
CA LEU A 291 -17.69 9.71 4.85
C LEU A 291 -17.92 10.49 6.16
N TYR A 292 -18.28 9.79 7.23
CA TYR A 292 -18.43 10.40 8.56
C TYR A 292 -17.10 10.96 9.07
N ALA A 293 -16.01 10.20 8.99
CA ALA A 293 -14.68 10.65 9.40
C ALA A 293 -14.22 11.89 8.62
N VAL A 294 -14.44 11.91 7.30
CA VAL A 294 -14.14 13.07 6.43
C VAL A 294 -15.00 14.27 6.81
N GLY A 295 -16.32 14.10 6.89
CA GLY A 295 -17.25 15.19 7.22
C GLY A 295 -16.93 15.79 8.58
N ARG A 296 -16.77 14.96 9.62
CA ARG A 296 -16.48 15.42 10.97
C ARG A 296 -15.12 16.13 11.06
N THR A 297 -14.11 15.55 10.44
CA THR A 297 -12.75 16.09 10.46
C THR A 297 -12.63 17.39 9.65
N GLY A 298 -13.30 17.45 8.48
CA GLY A 298 -13.40 18.66 7.67
C GLY A 298 -14.08 19.80 8.44
N LEU A 299 -15.22 19.52 9.07
CA LEU A 299 -15.89 20.50 9.95
C LEU A 299 -14.99 20.96 11.09
N ASP A 300 -14.20 20.07 11.67
CA ASP A 300 -13.29 20.42 12.75
C ASP A 300 -12.14 21.33 12.31
N ILE A 301 -11.62 21.14 11.09
CA ILE A 301 -10.62 22.02 10.49
C ILE A 301 -11.26 23.37 10.16
N VAL A 302 -12.46 23.41 9.57
CA VAL A 302 -13.18 24.66 9.29
C VAL A 302 -13.48 25.42 10.59
N HIS A 303 -13.97 24.74 11.63
CA HIS A 303 -14.20 25.38 12.93
C HIS A 303 -12.90 25.91 13.56
N SER A 304 -11.75 25.27 13.32
CA SER A 304 -10.46 25.77 13.80
C SER A 304 -10.02 27.09 13.15
N LEU A 305 -10.67 27.49 12.04
CA LEU A 305 -10.48 28.82 11.45
C LEU A 305 -11.17 29.93 12.25
N PHE A 306 -12.20 29.58 13.03
CA PHE A 306 -13.03 30.53 13.78
C PHE A 306 -12.88 30.40 15.30
N ARG A 307 -12.34 29.28 15.79
CA ARG A 307 -12.13 29.02 17.22
C ARG A 307 -10.72 28.51 17.46
N GLU A 308 -10.15 28.88 18.60
CA GLU A 308 -8.88 28.30 19.05
C GLU A 308 -9.06 26.80 19.32
N LYS A 309 -8.57 25.98 18.39
CA LYS A 309 -8.40 24.55 18.58
C LYS A 309 -6.94 24.20 18.79
N ASN A 310 -6.74 23.09 19.50
CA ASN A 310 -5.43 22.49 19.69
C ASN A 310 -4.81 22.12 18.32
N ALA A 311 -3.58 22.55 18.07
CA ALA A 311 -2.84 22.26 16.84
C ALA A 311 -2.72 20.75 16.56
N GLN A 312 -2.65 19.94 17.62
CA GLN A 312 -2.59 18.49 17.50
C GLN A 312 -3.87 17.89 16.89
N GLU A 313 -5.04 18.44 17.22
CA GLU A 313 -6.32 17.97 16.66
C GLU A 313 -6.40 18.25 15.16
N ILE A 314 -5.90 19.42 14.73
CA ILE A 314 -5.86 19.82 13.32
C ILE A 314 -4.93 18.88 12.54
N ILE A 315 -3.71 18.64 13.03
CA ILE A 315 -2.73 17.72 12.42
C ILE A 315 -3.33 16.32 12.30
N THR A 316 -3.94 15.81 13.38
CA THR A 316 -4.61 14.51 13.40
C THR A 316 -5.69 14.43 12.33
N GLY A 317 -6.51 15.49 12.23
CA GLY A 317 -7.56 15.57 11.24
C GLY A 317 -7.03 15.57 9.79
N GLN A 318 -6.02 16.39 9.52
CA GLN A 318 -5.37 16.44 8.21
C GLN A 318 -4.82 15.06 7.79
N ILE A 319 -4.21 14.32 8.72
CA ILE A 319 -3.70 12.96 8.45
C ILE A 319 -4.83 12.00 8.10
N ILE A 320 -5.94 12.01 8.85
CA ILE A 320 -7.11 11.18 8.57
C ILE A 320 -7.68 11.51 7.19
N LEU A 321 -7.78 12.80 6.84
CA LEU A 321 -8.23 13.22 5.51
C LEU A 321 -7.30 12.73 4.40
N VAL A 322 -5.99 12.86 4.55
CA VAL A 322 -5.02 12.38 3.55
C VAL A 322 -5.20 10.90 3.27
N LEU A 323 -5.29 10.07 4.31
CA LEU A 323 -5.43 8.62 4.18
C LEU A 323 -6.76 8.20 3.53
N VAL A 324 -7.87 8.84 3.93
CA VAL A 324 -9.20 8.57 3.36
C VAL A 324 -9.29 9.05 1.92
N LEU A 325 -8.88 10.29 1.64
CA LEU A 325 -8.92 10.86 0.30
C LEU A 325 -8.02 10.08 -0.67
N PHE A 326 -6.83 9.67 -0.23
CA PHE A 326 -5.95 8.84 -1.04
C PHE A 326 -6.64 7.54 -1.45
N THR A 327 -7.22 6.82 -0.49
CA THR A 327 -7.92 5.56 -0.76
C THR A 327 -9.10 5.76 -1.71
N SER A 328 -9.88 6.83 -1.51
CA SER A 328 -11.04 7.16 -2.34
C SER A 328 -10.63 7.48 -3.79
N ILE A 329 -9.61 8.33 -3.98
CA ILE A 329 -9.10 8.67 -5.32
C ILE A 329 -8.53 7.43 -5.99
N PHE A 330 -7.76 6.61 -5.25
CA PHE A 330 -7.22 5.35 -5.74
C PHE A 330 -8.33 4.40 -6.20
N LEU A 331 -9.35 4.15 -5.38
CA LEU A 331 -10.44 3.21 -5.70
C LEU A 331 -11.32 3.72 -6.85
N LEU A 332 -11.56 5.03 -6.93
CA LEU A 332 -12.25 5.62 -8.07
C LEU A 332 -11.47 5.40 -9.37
N ASN A 333 -10.18 5.69 -9.37
CA ASN A 333 -9.32 5.46 -10.54
C ASN A 333 -9.18 3.98 -10.88
N LEU A 334 -9.12 3.12 -9.86
CA LEU A 334 -9.08 1.68 -10.05
C LEU A 334 -10.37 1.17 -10.71
N ALA A 335 -11.53 1.63 -10.24
CA ALA A 335 -12.81 1.30 -10.86
C ALA A 335 -12.88 1.81 -12.30
N ILE A 336 -12.48 3.06 -12.56
CA ILE A 336 -12.39 3.63 -13.91
C ILE A 336 -11.51 2.76 -14.81
N GLY A 337 -10.30 2.43 -14.36
CA GLY A 337 -9.30 1.70 -15.14
C GLY A 337 -9.59 0.22 -15.34
N ARG A 338 -10.41 -0.41 -14.49
CA ARG A 338 -10.54 -1.88 -14.43
C ARG A 338 -11.96 -2.42 -14.48
N VAL A 339 -13.01 -1.59 -14.43
CA VAL A 339 -14.40 -2.08 -14.50
C VAL A 339 -14.69 -2.87 -15.78
N CYS A 340 -14.01 -2.56 -16.88
CA CYS A 340 -14.12 -3.28 -18.16
C CYS A 340 -13.67 -4.74 -18.08
N LEU A 341 -12.87 -5.11 -17.06
CA LEU A 341 -12.45 -6.49 -16.80
C LEU A 341 -13.47 -7.27 -15.95
N GLY A 342 -14.59 -6.64 -15.61
CA GLY A 342 -15.62 -7.19 -14.73
C GLY A 342 -15.33 -7.00 -13.24
N LEU A 343 -16.33 -7.28 -12.40
CA LEU A 343 -16.27 -7.08 -10.95
C LEU A 343 -15.23 -7.97 -10.25
N GLY A 344 -14.84 -9.09 -10.87
CA GLY A 344 -13.78 -9.96 -10.34
C GLY A 344 -12.43 -9.23 -10.20
N ALA A 345 -12.15 -8.25 -11.06
CA ALA A 345 -10.92 -7.47 -10.98
C ALA A 345 -10.81 -6.62 -9.70
N ALA A 346 -11.94 -6.28 -9.06
CA ALA A 346 -11.97 -5.57 -7.77
C ALA A 346 -11.38 -6.42 -6.62
N THR A 347 -11.31 -7.74 -6.79
CA THR A 347 -10.86 -8.68 -5.75
C THR A 347 -9.34 -8.92 -5.74
N ALA A 348 -8.59 -8.27 -6.63
CA ALA A 348 -7.16 -8.52 -6.76
C ALA A 348 -6.38 -8.11 -5.49
N SER A 349 -5.61 -9.05 -4.93
CA SER A 349 -4.85 -8.87 -3.68
C SER A 349 -3.80 -7.76 -3.73
N ARG A 350 -3.30 -7.42 -4.92
CA ARG A 350 -2.31 -6.35 -5.12
C ARG A 350 -2.84 -4.94 -4.84
N TYR A 351 -4.16 -4.76 -4.71
CA TYR A 351 -4.76 -3.45 -4.39
C TYR A 351 -4.98 -3.24 -2.89
N THR A 352 -4.98 -4.33 -2.12
CA THR A 352 -5.15 -4.32 -0.66
C THR A 352 -4.24 -3.33 0.09
N PRO A 353 -2.94 -3.14 -0.28
CA PRO A 353 -2.08 -2.17 0.41
C PRO A 353 -2.67 -0.75 0.41
N TYR A 354 -3.21 -0.30 -0.71
CA TYR A 354 -3.77 1.05 -0.87
C TYR A 354 -5.10 1.22 -0.10
N ILE A 355 -5.83 0.13 0.13
CA ILE A 355 -7.07 0.14 0.91
C ILE A 355 -6.78 0.19 2.42
N THR A 356 -5.62 -0.32 2.85
CA THR A 356 -5.15 -0.29 4.25
C THR A 356 -5.25 1.10 4.87
N PHE A 357 -4.98 2.15 4.10
CA PHE A 357 -5.02 3.52 4.59
C PHE A 357 -6.39 3.95 5.09
N ALA A 358 -7.48 3.57 4.42
CA ALA A 358 -8.83 3.88 4.89
C ALA A 358 -9.14 3.24 6.24
N PHE A 359 -8.81 1.95 6.41
CA PHE A 359 -9.03 1.26 7.68
C PHE A 359 -8.14 1.82 8.79
N PHE A 360 -6.88 2.15 8.47
CA PHE A 360 -5.99 2.79 9.42
C PHE A 360 -6.47 4.19 9.81
N ALA A 361 -7.03 4.95 8.87
CA ALA A 361 -7.63 6.26 9.15
C ALA A 361 -8.85 6.15 10.06
N LEU A 362 -9.72 5.16 9.83
CA LEU A 362 -10.88 4.89 10.70
C LEU A 362 -10.43 4.49 12.11
N TYR A 363 -9.38 3.65 12.21
CA TYR A 363 -8.77 3.31 13.48
C TYR A 363 -8.22 4.55 14.20
N LEU A 364 -7.44 5.41 13.51
CA LEU A 364 -6.91 6.65 14.07
C LEU A 364 -8.04 7.60 14.51
N PHE A 365 -9.08 7.73 13.70
CA PHE A 365 -10.25 8.53 13.99
C PHE A 365 -10.95 8.03 15.26
N ALA A 366 -11.10 6.71 15.42
CA ALA A 366 -11.71 6.10 16.59
C ALA A 366 -10.92 6.38 17.87
N VAL A 367 -9.60 6.13 17.85
CA VAL A 367 -8.77 6.24 19.06
C VAL A 367 -8.45 7.68 19.45
N THR A 368 -8.50 8.63 18.51
CA THR A 368 -8.22 10.06 18.79
C THR A 368 -9.46 10.84 19.20
N ARG A 369 -10.67 10.35 18.90
CA ARG A 369 -11.92 11.08 19.17
C ARG A 369 -12.77 10.51 20.30
N GLY A 370 -12.44 9.34 20.85
CA GLY A 370 -12.98 8.82 22.11
C GLY A 370 -14.48 8.48 22.15
N ASN A 371 -15.24 8.82 21.09
CA ASN A 371 -16.70 8.70 21.02
C ASN A 371 -17.19 7.65 20.02
N ILE A 372 -16.28 6.86 19.44
CA ILE A 372 -16.73 5.66 18.73
C ILE A 372 -17.00 4.60 19.78
N PRO A 373 -18.22 4.04 19.86
CA PRO A 373 -18.51 3.00 20.83
C PRO A 373 -17.47 1.92 20.68
N VAL A 374 -16.83 1.55 21.80
CA VAL A 374 -15.81 0.48 21.85
C VAL A 374 -16.33 -0.77 21.14
N GLN A 375 -17.64 -1.01 21.15
CA GLN A 375 -18.32 -2.07 20.41
C GLN A 375 -18.10 -2.01 18.88
N LEU A 376 -18.05 -0.84 18.24
CA LEU A 376 -17.77 -0.72 16.80
C LEU A 376 -16.30 -0.97 16.50
N ILE A 377 -15.39 -0.50 17.36
CA ILE A 377 -13.95 -0.79 17.25
C ILE A 377 -13.71 -2.30 17.45
N VAL A 378 -14.35 -2.89 18.44
CA VAL A 378 -14.30 -4.33 18.74
C VAL A 378 -14.95 -5.12 17.61
N PHE A 379 -16.07 -4.68 17.04
CA PHE A 379 -16.73 -5.33 15.90
C PHE A 379 -15.84 -5.28 14.65
N CYS A 380 -15.32 -4.11 14.28
CA CYS A 380 -14.37 -3.99 13.18
C CYS A 380 -13.12 -4.83 13.44
N THR A 381 -12.58 -4.82 14.66
CA THR A 381 -11.42 -5.65 15.05
C THR A 381 -11.75 -7.13 15.02
N ALA A 382 -12.95 -7.56 15.39
CA ALA A 382 -13.41 -8.95 15.37
C ALA A 382 -13.66 -9.47 13.95
N CYS A 383 -14.35 -8.70 13.11
CA CYS A 383 -14.50 -8.99 11.68
C CYS A 383 -13.15 -9.03 10.97
N PHE A 384 -12.20 -8.19 11.40
CA PHE A 384 -10.83 -8.20 10.89
C PHE A 384 -10.03 -9.39 11.44
N PHE A 385 -10.19 -9.76 12.71
CA PHE A 385 -9.53 -10.90 13.34
C PHE A 385 -9.81 -12.21 12.58
N VAL A 386 -11.08 -12.46 12.24
CA VAL A 386 -11.51 -13.65 11.48
C VAL A 386 -10.83 -13.74 10.10
N THR A 387 -10.51 -12.60 9.49
CA THR A 387 -9.99 -12.51 8.12
C THR A 387 -8.46 -12.34 8.05
N THR A 388 -7.81 -12.10 9.19
CA THR A 388 -6.36 -11.85 9.27
C THR A 388 -5.54 -13.11 9.60
N PHE A 389 -6.13 -14.17 10.16
CA PHE A 389 -5.40 -15.42 10.42
C PHE A 389 -5.20 -16.29 9.19
N SER A 390 -6.18 -16.30 8.28
CA SER A 390 -6.16 -17.16 7.10
C SER A 390 -6.18 -16.33 5.83
N ILE A 391 -5.40 -16.77 4.85
CA ILE A 391 -5.51 -16.27 3.48
C ILE A 391 -6.90 -16.60 2.87
N GLY A 392 -7.63 -17.57 3.45
CA GLY A 392 -8.91 -18.08 2.95
C GLY A 392 -8.73 -19.17 1.90
N ASN A 393 -9.65 -20.14 1.84
CA ASN A 393 -9.51 -21.33 1.00
C ASN A 393 -9.31 -21.01 -0.49
N HIS A 394 -10.09 -20.04 -1.01
CA HIS A 394 -9.98 -19.62 -2.41
C HIS A 394 -8.61 -19.02 -2.74
N ASN A 395 -8.11 -18.11 -1.90
CA ASN A 395 -6.80 -17.50 -2.12
C ASN A 395 -5.66 -18.48 -1.88
N ARG A 396 -5.81 -19.40 -0.92
CA ARG A 396 -4.87 -20.49 -0.71
C ARG A 396 -4.74 -21.34 -1.96
N ALA A 397 -5.87 -21.72 -2.57
CA ALA A 397 -5.89 -22.50 -3.81
C ALA A 397 -5.27 -21.71 -4.98
N TYR A 398 -5.58 -20.42 -5.10
CA TYR A 398 -4.97 -19.57 -6.14
C TYR A 398 -3.46 -19.38 -5.95
N ALA A 399 -3.01 -19.07 -4.73
CA ALA A 399 -1.59 -18.92 -4.41
C ALA A 399 -0.82 -20.24 -4.60
N GLU A 400 -1.42 -21.38 -4.24
CA GLU A 400 -0.82 -22.70 -4.48
C GLU A 400 -0.76 -23.02 -5.98
N ARG A 401 -1.82 -22.72 -6.74
CA ARG A 401 -1.81 -22.87 -8.21
C ARG A 401 -0.68 -22.06 -8.85
N LEU A 402 -0.49 -20.80 -8.42
CA LEU A 402 0.60 -19.96 -8.90
C LEU A 402 1.97 -20.54 -8.54
N ARG A 403 2.18 -20.92 -7.28
CA ARG A 403 3.43 -21.52 -6.82
C ARG A 403 3.77 -22.79 -7.60
N GLN A 404 2.84 -23.74 -7.66
CA GLN A 404 3.03 -25.01 -8.35
C GLN A 404 3.22 -24.83 -9.85
N GLY A 405 2.45 -23.93 -10.47
CA GLY A 405 2.59 -23.58 -11.88
C GLY A 405 3.99 -23.04 -12.19
N LYS A 406 4.49 -22.11 -11.38
CA LYS A 406 5.84 -21.56 -11.52
C LYS A 406 6.93 -22.63 -11.35
N LEU A 407 6.82 -23.50 -10.35
CA LEU A 407 7.79 -24.58 -10.11
C LEU A 407 7.82 -25.59 -11.27
N LYS A 408 6.65 -26.07 -11.71
CA LYS A 408 6.53 -27.00 -12.85
C LYS A 408 7.06 -26.39 -14.14
N TRP A 409 6.74 -25.12 -14.40
CA TRP A 409 7.25 -24.42 -15.58
C TRP A 409 8.77 -24.29 -15.53
N LYS A 410 9.33 -23.84 -14.40
CA LYS A 410 10.78 -23.75 -14.20
C LYS A 410 11.48 -25.08 -14.47
N GLN A 411 10.96 -26.18 -13.92
CA GLN A 411 11.52 -27.52 -14.11
C GLN A 411 11.47 -27.94 -15.58
N ALA A 412 10.32 -27.79 -16.24
CA ALA A 412 10.16 -28.14 -17.64
C ALA A 412 11.05 -27.30 -18.57
N TYR A 413 11.19 -26.00 -18.29
CA TYR A 413 12.04 -25.12 -19.08
C TYR A 413 13.52 -25.43 -18.92
N LEU A 414 13.99 -25.75 -17.70
CA LEU A 414 15.38 -26.15 -17.47
C LEU A 414 15.76 -27.46 -18.19
N GLN A 415 14.79 -28.31 -18.51
CA GLN A 415 15.01 -29.56 -19.26
C GLN A 415 14.93 -29.37 -20.77
N THR A 416 14.10 -28.44 -21.25
CA THR A 416 13.73 -28.34 -22.67
C THR A 416 14.28 -27.10 -23.36
N GLU A 417 14.58 -26.04 -22.59
CA GLU A 417 14.94 -24.69 -23.03
C GLU A 417 14.00 -24.07 -24.08
N ASN A 418 12.79 -24.61 -24.18
CA ASN A 418 11.76 -24.25 -25.15
C ASN A 418 10.50 -23.77 -24.41
N ILE A 419 10.14 -22.49 -24.62
CA ILE A 419 9.03 -21.84 -23.92
C ILE A 419 7.70 -22.53 -24.20
N LEU A 420 7.43 -22.90 -25.46
CA LEU A 420 6.16 -23.53 -25.86
C LEU A 420 6.03 -24.95 -25.29
N LEU A 421 7.12 -25.71 -25.31
CA LEU A 421 7.13 -27.05 -24.72
C LEU A 421 7.01 -27.00 -23.21
N ALA A 422 7.70 -26.06 -22.54
CA ALA A 422 7.56 -25.83 -21.10
C ALA A 422 6.11 -25.45 -20.73
N ASN A 423 5.48 -24.53 -21.46
CA ASN A 423 4.08 -24.16 -21.26
C ASN A 423 3.14 -25.39 -21.34
N ARG A 424 3.35 -26.23 -22.36
CA ARG A 424 2.55 -27.45 -22.58
C ARG A 424 2.76 -28.47 -21.46
N LEU A 425 4.00 -28.73 -21.08
CA LEU A 425 4.34 -29.72 -20.05
C LEU A 425 3.86 -29.30 -18.65
N SER A 426 3.93 -28.01 -18.33
CA SER A 426 3.51 -27.51 -17.02
C SER A 426 2.03 -27.16 -16.93
N GLY A 427 1.33 -26.99 -18.07
CA GLY A 427 -0.03 -26.44 -18.12
C GLY A 427 -0.11 -25.03 -17.55
N PHE A 428 0.97 -24.25 -17.69
CA PHE A 428 1.14 -22.95 -17.04
C PHE A 428 1.98 -22.04 -17.92
N GLU A 429 1.66 -20.75 -17.94
CA GLU A 429 2.41 -19.76 -18.72
C GLU A 429 2.99 -18.71 -17.80
N ILE A 430 4.24 -18.32 -18.04
CA ILE A 430 4.92 -17.29 -17.24
C ILE A 430 4.74 -15.87 -17.79
N HIS A 431 4.24 -15.74 -19.01
CA HIS A 431 3.91 -14.47 -19.65
C HIS A 431 2.91 -14.72 -20.80
N PRO A 432 1.83 -13.91 -20.95
CA PRO A 432 0.81 -14.13 -21.99
C PRO A 432 1.29 -13.85 -23.42
N ASN A 433 2.30 -12.99 -23.60
CA ASN A 433 2.87 -12.67 -24.92
C ASN A 433 4.41 -12.79 -24.92
N PRO A 434 4.98 -14.00 -25.04
CA PRO A 434 6.43 -14.22 -25.00
C PRO A 434 7.22 -13.47 -26.08
N GLN A 435 6.61 -13.22 -27.24
CA GLN A 435 7.28 -12.58 -28.38
C GLN A 435 7.44 -11.08 -28.14
N GLN A 436 6.37 -10.41 -27.74
CA GLN A 436 6.39 -8.96 -27.47
C GLN A 436 7.36 -8.59 -26.35
N THR A 437 7.58 -9.47 -25.37
CA THR A 437 8.50 -9.20 -24.26
C THR A 437 9.93 -9.65 -24.52
N HIS A 438 10.22 -10.19 -25.71
CA HIS A 438 11.48 -10.82 -26.05
C HIS A 438 11.92 -11.86 -25.00
N LEU A 439 10.96 -12.66 -24.54
CA LEU A 439 11.13 -13.55 -23.39
C LEU A 439 12.30 -14.52 -23.56
N LYS A 440 12.49 -15.08 -24.76
CA LYS A 440 13.60 -15.99 -25.05
C LYS A 440 14.97 -15.31 -24.88
N ALA A 441 15.14 -14.11 -25.44
CA ALA A 441 16.39 -13.35 -25.30
C ALA A 441 16.69 -13.02 -23.83
N LYS A 442 15.67 -12.67 -23.04
CA LYS A 442 15.81 -12.43 -21.60
C LYS A 442 16.18 -13.70 -20.83
N LEU A 443 15.59 -14.84 -21.16
CA LEU A 443 15.94 -16.14 -20.58
C LEU A 443 17.39 -16.52 -20.91
N ASP A 444 17.82 -16.32 -22.16
CA ASP A 444 19.19 -16.58 -22.60
C ASP A 444 20.20 -15.64 -21.88
N TYR A 445 19.82 -14.38 -21.65
CA TYR A 445 20.59 -13.46 -20.82
C TYR A 445 20.74 -13.97 -19.38
N LEU A 446 19.64 -14.40 -18.75
CA LEU A 446 19.68 -14.96 -17.38
C LEU A 446 20.56 -16.21 -17.32
N LYS A 447 20.50 -17.09 -18.35
CA LYS A 447 21.34 -18.28 -18.46
C LYS A 447 22.82 -17.92 -18.56
N LYS A 448 23.17 -17.04 -19.51
CA LYS A 448 24.55 -16.59 -19.76
C LYS A 448 25.19 -16.02 -18.49
N ASN A 449 24.42 -15.25 -17.70
CA ASN A 449 24.90 -14.58 -16.50
C ASN A 449 24.66 -15.39 -15.20
N LYS A 450 24.12 -16.63 -15.28
CA LYS A 450 23.80 -17.49 -14.13
C LYS A 450 22.89 -16.80 -13.09
N LEU A 451 21.84 -16.13 -13.56
CA LEU A 451 20.89 -15.36 -12.75
C LEU A 451 19.56 -16.10 -12.54
N ASN A 452 18.80 -15.69 -11.52
CA ASN A 452 17.43 -16.10 -11.24
C ASN A 452 17.26 -17.63 -11.23
N LEU A 453 16.47 -18.20 -12.15
CA LEU A 453 16.19 -19.63 -12.23
C LEU A 453 17.42 -20.50 -12.53
N TYR A 454 18.54 -19.90 -12.96
CA TYR A 454 19.82 -20.54 -13.23
C TYR A 454 20.85 -20.43 -12.09
N LEU A 455 20.47 -19.86 -10.94
CA LEU A 455 21.33 -19.86 -9.75
C LEU A 455 21.66 -21.30 -9.32
N THR A 456 22.87 -21.55 -8.83
CA THR A 456 23.35 -22.86 -8.33
C THR A 456 23.79 -22.76 -6.86
N GLY A 457 23.70 -23.86 -6.10
CA GLY A 457 24.20 -23.94 -4.72
C GLY A 457 23.41 -23.12 -3.68
N ARG A 458 24.10 -22.59 -2.64
CA ARG A 458 23.53 -21.84 -1.48
C ARG A 458 22.73 -20.58 -1.84
N LYS A 459 22.66 -20.19 -3.11
CA LYS A 459 21.93 -19.00 -3.60
C LYS A 459 20.51 -19.30 -4.13
N GLN A 460 20.08 -20.56 -4.17
CA GLN A 460 18.76 -20.98 -4.69
C GLN A 460 17.58 -20.69 -3.75
#